data_AF-A0A6G3SD55-F1
#
_entry.id   AF-A0A6G3SD55-F1
#
_cell.length_a   1.000
_cell.length_b   1.000
_cell.length_c   1.000
_cell.angle_alpha   90.00
_cell.angle_beta   90.00
_cell.angle_gamma   90.00
#
_symmetry.space_group_name_H-M   'P 1'
#
loop_
_entity.id
_entity.type
_entity.pdbx_description
1 polymer ?
#
loop_
_entity_poly.entity_id
_entity_poly.type
_entity_poly.pdbx_seq_one_letter_code
_entity_poly.pdbx_strand_id
1 'polypeptide(L)'
;MRRGLYKPWLPRLRWRPLLAGAAAVVVLGASIATADGRPPHGDPTASPPAALLRAMQQDMNLTSGQARDRLRQESDATRVATLLHRTLGDRVAGMWFDPADGRLNAAVSSAADAQAAQRAGAVAHQVPYGAGRLRDVLRTVGAQARNVPGVISWGIDAQGDRVSVVVDEEQRTARTEEFARRMAELGRVVHLTATTDAPVQQQGSVVGGEKWIPGSESPCSIGFSVTGAGGAKGFLTAGHCTNDVGQPAYGKDGSRLGTSNVGGTHSINAREGDFGLVNVDQSGWSLSPTVAGYGSGDVSVTGSADGLVGQTVCHSGQTSGWHCGEITKVNQTVDYGNVVIDGLSWTDACSAGGDSGGSYVTAAGGKAVGLHSGGGSVVCGQSGEANTIFQPVGEALQKWGLSLATGDAQPGAVTVSAVSPQRSTVGQKITLANSAQGGTAPYTWTAAGLPAGLSLDSASGAITGTTTTAGTTNVTVTATDAAGKTGSTAFTWTVGDSGGGTLTLADPGTQTVYIGKPVSLALKAGGGTGTRTFTATGLPSGLALDSASGVISGTPRTWGLVNSRLTVTDAAGKRVTVPVTWSVFS
;
A
#
# COMPACT_ATOMS: atom_id res chain seq x y z
N MET A 1 38.83 13.02 59.10
CA MET A 1 38.65 13.69 60.40
C MET A 1 37.40 13.11 61.09
N ARG A 2 37.57 12.62 62.34
CA ARG A 2 36.64 12.38 63.49
C ARG A 2 35.12 12.18 63.21
N ARG A 3 34.44 11.06 63.55
CA ARG A 3 34.01 10.47 64.86
C ARG A 3 33.27 11.41 65.86
N GLY A 4 32.09 10.96 66.33
CA GLY A 4 31.39 11.35 67.59
C GLY A 4 29.86 11.56 67.41
N LEU A 5 28.90 10.68 67.76
CA LEU A 5 28.39 10.18 69.07
C LEU A 5 27.87 11.27 70.04
N TYR A 6 26.53 11.38 70.23
CA TYR A 6 25.75 11.25 71.49
C TYR A 6 24.39 12.01 71.49
N LYS A 7 23.33 11.27 71.85
CA LYS A 7 22.00 11.67 72.39
C LYS A 7 22.15 12.20 73.85
N PRO A 8 21.08 12.45 74.65
CA PRO A 8 19.74 13.05 74.47
C PRO A 8 19.44 14.10 75.59
N TRP A 9 18.22 14.68 75.70
CA TRP A 9 17.45 14.82 76.96
C TRP A 9 16.11 15.59 76.80
N LEU A 10 15.08 15.08 77.49
CA LEU A 10 13.76 15.68 77.79
C LEU A 10 13.80 16.36 79.18
N PRO A 11 12.87 17.28 79.49
CA PRO A 11 12.01 17.10 80.69
C PRO A 11 10.55 17.54 80.41
N ARG A 12 9.47 16.83 80.78
CA ARG A 12 8.82 16.54 82.08
C ARG A 12 8.34 17.75 82.91
N LEU A 13 7.01 17.93 83.06
CA LEU A 13 6.19 18.08 84.30
C LEU A 13 4.72 18.36 83.88
N ARG A 14 3.69 17.53 84.17
CA ARG A 14 2.89 17.25 85.41
C ARG A 14 2.18 18.48 86.03
N TRP A 15 0.91 18.50 86.51
CA TRP A 15 -0.25 17.58 86.65
C TRP A 15 -1.52 18.39 87.11
N ARG A 16 -2.71 18.10 86.54
CA ARG A 16 -4.08 17.93 87.15
C ARG A 16 -4.78 19.11 87.92
N PRO A 17 -6.07 19.00 88.32
CA PRO A 17 -7.32 18.81 87.55
C PRO A 17 -8.46 19.76 88.03
N LEU A 18 -9.60 19.85 87.32
CA LEU A 18 -10.89 20.25 87.91
C LEU A 18 -12.03 19.38 87.34
N LEU A 19 -12.84 18.85 88.26
CA LEU A 19 -14.05 18.04 88.06
C LEU A 19 -15.28 18.88 88.41
N ALA A 20 -16.40 18.53 87.76
CA ALA A 20 -17.83 18.78 88.04
C ALA A 20 -18.50 19.51 86.87
N GLY A 21 -19.58 19.06 86.26
CA GLY A 21 -20.47 17.93 86.51
C GLY A 21 -21.77 18.19 85.73
N ALA A 22 -22.39 17.14 85.19
CA ALA A 22 -23.84 16.98 85.02
C ALA A 22 -24.09 15.72 84.20
N ALA A 23 -24.77 14.77 84.82
CA ALA A 23 -25.19 13.50 84.24
C ALA A 23 -26.42 13.71 83.34
N ALA A 24 -26.39 13.10 82.16
CA ALA A 24 -27.59 12.70 81.42
C ALA A 24 -27.45 11.22 81.10
N VAL A 25 -28.26 10.41 81.77
CA VAL A 25 -28.39 8.97 81.50
C VAL A 25 -29.23 8.82 80.24
N VAL A 26 -28.61 8.30 79.18
CA VAL A 26 -29.32 7.70 78.03
C VAL A 26 -28.78 6.29 77.88
N VAL A 27 -29.65 5.31 78.10
CA VAL A 27 -29.38 3.91 77.77
C VAL A 27 -29.47 3.77 76.25
N LEU A 28 -28.33 3.64 75.59
CA LEU A 28 -28.22 3.19 74.20
C LEU A 28 -27.46 1.86 74.21
N GLY A 29 -28.11 0.81 73.71
CA GLY A 29 -27.52 -0.52 73.57
C GLY A 29 -26.27 -0.45 72.71
N ALA A 30 -25.15 -0.91 73.26
CA ALA A 30 -23.91 -1.09 72.52
C ALA A 30 -24.05 -2.33 71.61
N SER A 31 -24.41 -2.12 70.36
CA SER A 31 -24.15 -3.09 69.29
C SER A 31 -22.64 -3.15 69.09
N ILE A 32 -21.99 -4.19 69.63
CA ILE A 32 -20.62 -4.54 69.25
C ILE A 32 -20.72 -5.10 67.83
N ALA A 33 -20.55 -4.23 66.84
CA ALA A 33 -20.37 -4.66 65.45
C ALA A 33 -19.00 -5.34 65.35
N THR A 34 -18.99 -6.67 65.27
CA THR A 34 -17.85 -7.42 64.78
C THR A 34 -17.65 -7.03 63.32
N ALA A 35 -16.61 -6.25 63.04
CA ALA A 35 -16.18 -5.97 61.68
C ALA A 35 -15.63 -7.27 61.07
N ASP A 36 -16.48 -8.02 60.38
CA ASP A 36 -16.05 -9.07 59.47
C ASP A 36 -15.24 -8.42 58.34
N GLY A 37 -13.93 -8.67 58.34
CA GLY A 37 -13.00 -8.23 57.30
C GLY A 37 -13.22 -8.97 55.98
N ARG A 38 -14.36 -8.73 55.32
CA ARG A 38 -14.65 -9.20 53.97
C ARG A 38 -14.31 -8.07 52.97
N PRO A 39 -13.49 -8.31 51.94
CA PRO A 39 -13.21 -7.30 50.92
C PRO A 39 -14.49 -6.90 50.16
N PRO A 40 -14.55 -5.68 49.60
CA PRO A 40 -15.79 -5.12 49.06
C PRO A 40 -16.35 -6.00 47.94
N HIS A 41 -17.62 -6.35 48.07
CA HIS A 41 -18.38 -7.07 47.08
C HIS A 41 -18.60 -6.20 45.83
N GLY A 42 -18.38 -6.76 44.64
CA GLY A 42 -19.11 -6.30 43.46
C GLY A 42 -20.59 -6.58 43.70
N ASP A 43 -21.44 -5.57 43.50
CA ASP A 43 -22.85 -5.63 43.84
C ASP A 43 -23.54 -6.79 43.08
N PRO A 44 -24.09 -7.82 43.76
CA PRO A 44 -24.72 -8.97 43.10
C PRO A 44 -26.00 -8.59 42.31
N THR A 45 -26.45 -7.34 42.43
CA THR A 45 -27.57 -6.76 41.69
C THR A 45 -27.17 -6.00 40.42
N ALA A 46 -25.87 -5.83 40.14
CA ALA A 46 -25.43 -5.19 38.90
C ALA A 46 -25.69 -6.10 37.69
N SER A 47 -26.62 -5.70 36.83
CA SER A 47 -26.87 -6.43 35.58
C SER A 47 -25.61 -6.43 34.71
N PRO A 48 -25.21 -7.59 34.14
CA PRO A 48 -24.06 -7.64 33.24
C PRO A 48 -24.21 -6.65 32.07
N PRO A 49 -23.11 -6.08 31.56
CA PRO A 49 -23.18 -5.18 30.41
C PRO A 49 -23.94 -5.81 29.24
N ALA A 50 -24.89 -5.07 28.65
CA ALA A 50 -25.72 -5.58 27.56
C ALA A 50 -24.89 -6.02 26.34
N ALA A 51 -23.72 -5.42 26.11
CA ALA A 51 -22.77 -5.82 25.07
C ALA A 51 -22.20 -7.23 25.33
N LEU A 52 -21.80 -7.54 26.56
CA LEU A 52 -21.29 -8.85 26.95
C LEU A 52 -22.36 -9.94 26.76
N LEU A 53 -23.59 -9.68 27.21
CA LEU A 53 -24.69 -10.63 27.04
C LEU A 53 -25.01 -10.88 25.56
N ARG A 54 -24.90 -9.88 24.69
CA ARG A 54 -25.11 -10.06 23.24
C ARG A 54 -24.00 -10.91 22.62
N ALA A 55 -22.74 -10.67 22.96
CA ALA A 55 -21.63 -11.49 22.49
C ALA A 55 -21.79 -12.96 22.91
N MET A 56 -22.11 -13.22 24.19
CA MET A 56 -22.35 -14.59 24.66
C MET A 56 -23.53 -15.29 23.96
N GLN A 57 -24.59 -14.55 23.62
CA GLN A 57 -25.72 -15.11 22.88
C GLN A 57 -25.31 -15.49 21.44
N GLN A 58 -24.52 -14.63 20.78
CA GLN A 58 -24.07 -14.83 19.40
C GLN A 58 -23.03 -15.95 19.29
N ASP A 59 -21.99 -15.89 20.11
CA ASP A 59 -20.79 -16.72 19.95
C ASP A 59 -20.95 -18.10 20.58
N MET A 60 -21.74 -18.19 21.66
CA MET A 60 -21.94 -19.43 22.41
C MET A 60 -23.34 -20.05 22.22
N ASN A 61 -24.16 -19.46 21.34
CA ASN A 61 -25.52 -19.89 21.04
C ASN A 61 -26.40 -20.05 22.30
N LEU A 62 -26.33 -19.07 23.21
CA LEU A 62 -27.10 -19.04 24.45
C LEU A 62 -28.31 -18.13 24.32
N THR A 63 -29.37 -18.39 25.08
CA THR A 63 -30.42 -17.39 25.32
C THR A 63 -29.94 -16.31 26.30
N SER A 64 -30.59 -15.14 26.30
CA SER A 64 -30.29 -14.06 27.24
C SER A 64 -30.39 -14.50 28.72
N GLY A 65 -31.32 -15.41 29.05
CA GLY A 65 -31.43 -16.02 30.38
C GLY A 65 -30.23 -16.91 30.70
N GLN A 66 -29.91 -17.86 29.81
CA GLN A 66 -28.76 -18.75 29.98
C GLN A 66 -27.43 -18.00 30.08
N ALA A 67 -27.22 -16.93 29.32
CA ALA A 67 -26.01 -16.11 29.41
C ALA A 67 -25.88 -15.42 30.79
N ARG A 68 -27.00 -14.91 31.35
CA ARG A 68 -27.00 -14.34 32.71
C ARG A 68 -26.73 -15.40 33.77
N ASP A 69 -27.33 -16.58 33.63
CA ASP A 69 -27.14 -17.69 34.57
C ASP A 69 -25.69 -18.18 34.55
N ARG A 70 -25.12 -18.29 33.34
CA ARG A 70 -23.73 -18.66 33.11
C ARG A 70 -22.75 -17.72 33.81
N LEU A 71 -22.92 -16.41 33.67
CA LEU A 71 -22.07 -15.43 34.34
C LEU A 71 -22.15 -15.51 35.87
N ARG A 72 -23.34 -15.77 36.43
CA ARG A 72 -23.50 -15.97 37.89
C ARG A 72 -22.77 -17.24 38.35
N GLN A 73 -22.95 -18.35 37.62
CA GLN A 73 -22.29 -19.62 37.92
C GLN A 73 -20.75 -19.52 37.84
N GLU A 74 -20.21 -18.83 36.81
CA GLU A 74 -18.77 -18.60 36.66
C GLU A 74 -18.20 -17.70 37.77
N SER A 75 -18.97 -16.69 38.21
CA SER A 75 -18.61 -15.86 39.35
C SER A 75 -18.54 -16.66 40.65
N ASP A 76 -19.53 -17.53 40.90
CA ASP A 76 -19.53 -18.43 42.04
C ASP A 76 -18.37 -19.44 41.97
N ALA A 77 -18.13 -20.04 40.80
CA ALA A 77 -17.00 -20.93 40.58
C ALA A 77 -15.66 -20.25 40.86
N THR A 78 -15.48 -19.00 40.42
CA THR A 78 -14.28 -18.20 40.67
C THR A 78 -14.05 -17.94 42.17
N ARG A 79 -15.14 -17.66 42.91
CA ARG A 79 -15.10 -17.48 44.37
C ARG A 79 -14.68 -18.78 45.07
N VAL A 80 -15.24 -19.91 44.67
CA VAL A 80 -14.87 -21.23 45.20
C VAL A 80 -13.41 -21.57 44.85
N ALA A 81 -12.96 -21.29 43.63
CA ALA A 81 -11.59 -21.52 43.19
C ALA A 81 -10.59 -20.73 44.04
N THR A 82 -10.91 -19.47 44.34
CA THR A 82 -10.11 -18.61 45.22
C THR A 82 -10.01 -19.20 46.64
N LEU A 83 -11.12 -19.70 47.18
CA LEU A 83 -11.13 -20.35 48.50
C LEU A 83 -10.29 -21.63 48.50
N LEU A 84 -10.37 -22.43 47.45
CA LEU A 84 -9.57 -23.65 47.31
C LEU A 84 -8.09 -23.34 47.16
N HIS A 85 -7.74 -22.32 46.40
CA HIS A 85 -6.36 -21.89 46.29
C HIS A 85 -5.78 -21.45 47.64
N ARG A 86 -6.59 -20.79 48.49
CA ARG A 86 -6.16 -20.40 49.85
C ARG A 86 -6.06 -21.57 50.83
N THR A 87 -6.97 -22.53 50.74
CA THR A 87 -7.08 -23.63 51.73
C THR A 87 -6.22 -24.83 51.37
N LEU A 88 -6.15 -25.17 50.08
CA LEU A 88 -5.45 -26.33 49.56
C LEU A 88 -4.14 -25.97 48.85
N GLY A 89 -4.05 -24.75 48.30
CA GLY A 89 -2.86 -24.25 47.60
C GLY A 89 -2.43 -25.21 46.50
N ASP A 90 -1.14 -25.56 46.54
CA ASP A 90 -0.49 -26.46 45.60
C ASP A 90 -0.98 -27.91 45.65
N ARG A 91 -1.93 -28.27 46.51
CA ARG A 91 -2.48 -29.63 46.60
C ARG A 91 -3.62 -29.90 45.62
N VAL A 92 -4.19 -28.86 45.01
CA VAL A 92 -5.18 -29.00 43.93
C VAL A 92 -4.45 -29.19 42.61
N ALA A 93 -4.70 -30.31 41.93
CA ALA A 93 -4.04 -30.68 40.67
C ALA A 93 -4.52 -29.84 39.49
N GLY A 94 -5.76 -29.38 39.58
CA GLY A 94 -6.34 -28.41 38.67
C GLY A 94 -7.82 -28.19 38.98
N MET A 95 -8.38 -27.13 38.40
CA MET A 95 -9.78 -26.77 38.55
C MET A 95 -10.35 -26.40 37.19
N TRP A 96 -11.60 -26.77 36.94
CA TRP A 96 -12.31 -26.38 35.72
C TRP A 96 -13.77 -26.09 36.04
N PHE A 97 -14.37 -25.20 35.26
CA PHE A 97 -15.80 -24.93 35.31
C PHE A 97 -16.50 -25.91 34.37
N ASP A 98 -17.53 -26.61 34.85
CA ASP A 98 -18.37 -27.43 33.98
C ASP A 98 -19.62 -26.62 33.57
N PRO A 99 -19.76 -26.31 32.27
CA PRO A 99 -20.89 -25.55 31.75
C PRO A 99 -22.24 -26.26 31.86
N ALA A 100 -22.25 -27.59 31.95
CA ALA A 100 -23.47 -28.39 31.96
C ALA A 100 -24.15 -28.39 33.35
N ASP A 101 -23.35 -28.40 34.42
CA ASP A 101 -23.86 -28.37 35.80
C ASP A 101 -23.68 -27.01 36.50
N GLY A 102 -22.90 -26.10 35.91
CA GLY A 102 -22.67 -24.76 36.42
C GLY A 102 -21.75 -24.71 37.64
N ARG A 103 -20.92 -25.74 37.87
CA ARG A 103 -20.10 -25.87 39.09
C ARG A 103 -18.60 -25.89 38.80
N LEU A 104 -17.85 -25.45 39.80
CA LEU A 104 -16.41 -25.67 39.83
C LEU A 104 -16.11 -27.12 40.18
N ASN A 105 -15.29 -27.76 39.36
CA ASN A 105 -14.74 -29.07 39.59
C ASN A 105 -13.27 -28.93 40.02
N ALA A 106 -12.82 -29.76 40.95
CA ALA A 106 -11.45 -29.71 41.48
C ALA A 106 -10.84 -31.11 41.56
N ALA A 107 -9.70 -31.29 40.88
CA ALA A 107 -8.91 -32.52 40.94
C ALA A 107 -7.98 -32.51 42.16
N VAL A 108 -8.12 -33.51 43.03
CA VAL A 108 -7.35 -33.66 44.27
C VAL A 108 -6.96 -35.12 44.49
N SER A 109 -5.85 -35.40 45.16
CA SER A 109 -5.38 -36.80 45.32
C SER A 109 -5.76 -37.47 46.63
N SER A 110 -6.18 -36.71 47.65
CA SER A 110 -6.52 -37.24 48.97
C SER A 110 -8.00 -37.09 49.31
N ALA A 111 -8.55 -38.04 50.09
CA ALA A 111 -9.93 -37.97 50.55
C ALA A 111 -10.19 -36.75 51.46
N ALA A 112 -9.18 -36.33 52.24
CA ALA A 112 -9.27 -35.14 53.08
C ALA A 112 -9.40 -33.85 52.24
N ASP A 113 -8.65 -33.77 51.13
CA ASP A 113 -8.72 -32.65 50.20
C ASP A 113 -10.01 -32.67 49.38
N ALA A 114 -10.51 -33.86 49.03
CA ALA A 114 -11.83 -34.00 48.39
C ALA A 114 -12.95 -33.48 49.29
N GLN A 115 -12.92 -33.81 50.58
CA GLN A 115 -13.88 -33.27 51.54
C GLN A 115 -13.72 -31.75 51.71
N ALA A 116 -12.49 -31.24 51.74
CA ALA A 116 -12.26 -29.79 51.81
C ALA A 116 -12.78 -29.08 50.56
N ALA A 117 -12.61 -29.67 49.37
CA ALA A 117 -13.14 -29.17 48.11
C ALA A 117 -14.68 -29.14 48.09
N GLN A 118 -15.32 -30.22 48.55
CA GLN A 118 -16.77 -30.29 48.70
C GLN A 118 -17.30 -29.24 49.69
N ARG A 119 -16.63 -29.06 50.84
CA ARG A 119 -16.99 -28.03 51.83
C ARG A 119 -16.87 -26.60 51.28
N ALA A 120 -15.93 -26.37 50.37
CA ALA A 120 -15.80 -25.08 49.68
C ALA A 120 -16.88 -24.85 48.61
N GLY A 121 -17.61 -25.89 48.21
CA GLY A 121 -18.68 -25.84 47.20
C GLY A 121 -18.34 -26.47 45.85
N ALA A 122 -17.12 -26.97 45.66
CA ALA A 122 -16.69 -27.60 44.42
C ALA A 122 -17.13 -29.08 44.34
N VAL A 123 -17.20 -29.60 43.11
CA VAL A 123 -17.28 -31.04 42.84
C VAL A 123 -15.87 -31.60 42.88
N ALA A 124 -15.59 -32.46 43.86
CA ALA A 124 -14.27 -33.04 44.04
C ALA A 124 -14.09 -34.28 43.17
N HIS A 125 -13.03 -34.29 42.36
CA HIS A 125 -12.58 -35.44 41.59
C HIS A 125 -11.32 -35.99 42.24
N GLN A 126 -11.41 -37.21 42.76
CA GLN A 126 -10.23 -37.85 43.34
C GLN A 126 -9.39 -38.48 42.22
N VAL A 127 -8.17 -37.98 42.05
CA VAL A 127 -7.31 -38.33 40.92
C VAL A 127 -6.00 -39.01 41.37
N PRO A 128 -5.46 -39.96 40.60
CA PRO A 128 -4.36 -40.83 41.03
C PRO A 128 -2.98 -40.17 41.08
N TYR A 129 -2.68 -39.18 40.23
CA TYR A 129 -1.37 -38.55 40.16
C TYR A 129 -1.28 -37.32 41.05
N GLY A 130 -2.28 -36.44 40.99
CA GLY A 130 -2.37 -35.26 41.84
C GLY A 130 -1.31 -34.19 41.55
N ALA A 131 -1.44 -33.06 42.22
CA ALA A 131 -0.76 -31.82 41.85
C ALA A 131 0.78 -31.90 41.87
N GLY A 132 1.35 -32.53 42.90
CA GLY A 132 2.81 -32.64 43.06
C GLY A 132 3.46 -33.41 41.92
N ARG A 133 2.93 -34.61 41.64
CA ARG A 133 3.44 -35.47 40.57
C ARG A 133 3.28 -34.84 39.20
N LEU A 134 2.14 -34.21 38.92
CA LEU A 134 1.93 -33.52 37.63
C LEU A 134 2.92 -32.38 37.42
N ARG A 135 3.23 -31.58 38.46
CA ARG A 135 4.23 -30.52 38.36
C ARG A 135 5.65 -31.05 38.13
N ASP A 136 6.01 -32.15 38.78
CA ASP A 136 7.33 -32.76 38.60
C ASP A 136 7.51 -33.36 37.20
N VAL A 137 6.46 -34.03 36.69
CA VAL A 137 6.42 -34.50 35.30
C VAL A 137 6.46 -33.31 34.34
N LEU A 138 5.66 -32.26 34.55
CA LEU A 138 5.65 -31.06 33.71
C LEU A 138 7.04 -30.40 33.64
N ARG A 139 7.76 -30.34 34.77
CA ARG A 139 9.13 -29.81 34.80
C ARG A 139 10.09 -30.66 33.96
N THR A 140 9.93 -31.98 34.02
CA THR A 140 10.73 -32.95 33.25
C THR A 140 10.43 -32.84 31.75
N VAL A 141 9.15 -32.84 31.39
CA VAL A 141 8.66 -32.65 30.01
C VAL A 141 9.16 -31.31 29.46
N GLY A 142 8.97 -30.22 30.20
CA GLY A 142 9.37 -28.88 29.77
C GLY A 142 10.88 -28.67 29.65
N ALA A 143 11.71 -29.45 30.36
CA ALA A 143 13.15 -29.43 30.15
C ALA A 143 13.56 -30.10 28.83
N GLN A 144 12.82 -31.11 28.40
CA GLN A 144 13.10 -31.89 27.19
C GLN A 144 12.39 -31.38 25.94
N ALA A 145 11.25 -30.72 26.09
CA ALA A 145 10.41 -30.23 24.99
C ALA A 145 11.00 -28.96 24.34
N ARG A 146 11.81 -28.19 25.08
CA ARG A 146 12.44 -26.97 24.58
C ARG A 146 13.32 -27.27 23.37
N ASN A 147 13.16 -26.47 22.32
CA ASN A 147 13.93 -26.55 21.07
C ASN A 147 13.77 -27.89 20.31
N VAL A 148 12.72 -28.66 20.59
CA VAL A 148 12.36 -29.84 19.78
C VAL A 148 11.45 -29.38 18.65
N PRO A 149 11.85 -29.54 17.37
CA PRO A 149 11.00 -29.18 16.23
C PRO A 149 9.63 -29.86 16.29
N GLY A 150 8.57 -29.12 15.96
CA GLY A 150 7.20 -29.62 15.98
C GLY A 150 6.58 -29.83 17.36
N VAL A 151 7.28 -29.66 18.49
CA VAL A 151 6.61 -29.65 19.81
C VAL A 151 6.03 -28.26 20.06
N ILE A 152 4.71 -28.15 19.98
CA ILE A 152 4.02 -26.85 19.95
C ILE A 152 3.48 -26.39 21.31
N SER A 153 3.14 -27.30 22.21
CA SER A 153 2.69 -26.94 23.57
C SER A 153 2.88 -28.08 24.56
N TRP A 154 3.00 -27.75 25.84
CA TRP A 154 2.94 -28.72 26.94
C TRP A 154 2.39 -28.06 28.20
N GLY A 155 1.58 -28.78 28.97
CA GLY A 155 0.89 -28.24 30.13
C GLY A 155 0.14 -29.29 30.94
N ILE A 156 -0.44 -28.87 32.06
CA ILE A 156 -1.32 -29.74 32.86
C ILE A 156 -2.72 -29.74 32.23
N ASP A 157 -3.18 -30.92 31.85
CA ASP A 157 -4.59 -31.21 31.57
C ASP A 157 -5.24 -31.63 32.89
N ALA A 158 -5.92 -30.67 33.52
CA ALA A 158 -6.56 -30.84 34.83
C ALA A 158 -7.71 -31.85 34.80
N GLN A 159 -8.43 -31.95 33.69
CA GLN A 159 -9.57 -32.88 33.55
C GLN A 159 -9.06 -34.31 33.37
N GLY A 160 -7.96 -34.49 32.63
CA GLY A 160 -7.35 -35.80 32.39
C GLY A 160 -6.38 -36.28 33.46
N ASP A 161 -6.11 -35.49 34.52
CA ASP A 161 -5.05 -35.72 35.52
C ASP A 161 -3.71 -36.10 34.86
N ARG A 162 -3.24 -35.30 33.90
CA ARG A 162 -2.05 -35.64 33.11
C ARG A 162 -1.31 -34.41 32.60
N VAL A 163 -0.11 -34.62 32.09
CA VAL A 163 0.65 -33.63 31.32
C VAL A 163 0.35 -33.86 29.84
N SER A 164 -0.30 -32.89 29.21
CA SER A 164 -0.52 -32.87 27.76
C SER A 164 0.72 -32.31 27.07
N VAL A 165 1.09 -32.92 25.94
CA VAL A 165 2.10 -32.43 25.00
C VAL A 165 1.50 -32.50 23.62
N VAL A 166 1.48 -31.38 22.90
CA VAL A 166 0.95 -31.34 21.54
C VAL A 166 2.11 -31.22 20.55
N VAL A 167 2.06 -32.03 19.49
CA VAL A 167 3.07 -32.13 18.44
C VAL A 167 2.43 -31.85 17.08
N ASP A 168 2.99 -30.91 16.34
CA ASP A 168 2.70 -30.64 14.94
C ASP A 168 3.24 -31.78 14.06
N GLU A 169 2.36 -32.44 13.32
CA GLU A 169 2.69 -33.55 12.41
C GLU A 169 3.53 -33.09 11.22
N GLU A 170 3.33 -31.88 10.73
CA GLU A 170 4.00 -31.37 9.53
C GLU A 170 5.47 -31.03 9.79
N GLN A 171 5.81 -30.73 11.05
CA GLN A 171 7.17 -30.39 11.48
C GLN A 171 7.90 -31.53 12.20
N ARG A 172 7.39 -32.76 12.12
CA ARG A 172 8.05 -33.91 12.76
C ARG A 172 9.42 -34.17 12.15
N THR A 173 10.40 -34.33 13.03
CA THR A 173 11.79 -34.69 12.68
C THR A 173 12.22 -35.91 13.48
N ALA A 174 13.40 -36.46 13.17
CA ALA A 174 14.01 -37.52 13.97
C ALA A 174 14.18 -37.14 15.45
N ARG A 175 14.42 -35.84 15.75
CA ARG A 175 14.48 -35.32 17.13
C ARG A 175 13.11 -35.34 17.80
N THR A 176 12.04 -35.05 17.06
CA THR A 176 10.65 -35.11 17.53
C THR A 176 10.27 -36.55 17.86
N GLU A 177 10.68 -37.51 17.02
CA GLU A 177 10.46 -38.95 17.27
C GLU A 177 11.21 -39.44 18.51
N GLU A 178 12.45 -39.00 18.69
CA GLU A 178 13.25 -39.33 19.88
C GLU A 178 12.64 -38.75 21.15
N PHE A 179 12.16 -37.51 21.08
CA PHE A 179 11.43 -36.88 22.17
C PHE A 179 10.14 -37.66 22.49
N ALA A 180 9.34 -38.03 21.49
CA ALA A 180 8.11 -38.80 21.69
C ALA A 180 8.37 -40.15 22.38
N ARG A 181 9.47 -40.85 22.04
CA ARG A 181 9.90 -42.07 22.73
C ARG A 181 10.21 -41.82 24.21
N ARG A 182 10.98 -40.77 24.52
CA ARG A 182 11.27 -40.40 25.93
C ARG A 182 10.01 -40.02 26.71
N MET A 183 9.05 -39.35 26.08
CA MET A 183 7.78 -39.02 26.72
C MET A 183 6.94 -40.27 27.01
N ALA A 184 6.99 -41.29 26.14
CA ALA A 184 6.32 -42.57 26.38
C ALA A 184 6.91 -43.34 27.58
N GLU A 185 8.22 -43.22 27.84
CA GLU A 185 8.88 -43.81 29.02
C GLU A 185 8.40 -43.23 30.35
N LEU A 186 7.88 -41.99 30.36
CA LEU A 186 7.27 -41.37 31.55
C LEU A 186 5.90 -41.99 31.90
N GLY A 187 5.37 -42.86 31.02
CA GLY A 187 4.14 -43.60 31.24
C GLY A 187 2.87 -42.77 31.02
N ARG A 188 1.73 -43.31 31.47
CA ARG A 188 0.38 -42.78 31.19
C ARG A 188 0.09 -41.37 31.73
N VAL A 189 0.98 -40.82 32.55
CA VAL A 189 0.87 -39.45 33.09
C VAL A 189 1.22 -38.40 32.03
N VAL A 190 1.89 -38.77 30.93
CA VAL A 190 2.11 -37.90 29.77
C VAL A 190 1.21 -38.36 28.62
N HIS A 191 0.52 -37.43 27.98
CA HIS A 191 -0.28 -37.70 26.80
C HIS A 191 0.20 -36.84 25.64
N LEU A 192 0.64 -37.50 24.57
CA LEU A 192 1.02 -36.88 23.31
C LEU A 192 -0.21 -36.78 22.41
N THR A 193 -0.50 -35.57 21.95
CA THR A 193 -1.54 -35.31 20.94
C THR A 193 -0.85 -34.83 19.68
N ALA A 194 -1.14 -35.46 18.56
CA ALA A 194 -0.68 -35.02 17.25
C ALA A 194 -1.73 -34.10 16.62
N THR A 195 -1.30 -33.05 15.91
CA THR A 195 -2.17 -32.12 15.19
C THR A 195 -1.50 -31.67 13.90
N THR A 196 -2.30 -31.37 12.87
CA THR A 196 -1.87 -30.61 11.69
C THR A 196 -2.26 -29.14 11.79
N ASP A 197 -3.02 -28.76 12.81
CA ASP A 197 -3.46 -27.39 13.09
C ASP A 197 -2.59 -26.78 14.20
N ALA A 198 -1.34 -26.46 13.85
CA ALA A 198 -0.42 -25.83 14.78
C ALA A 198 -0.74 -24.33 14.92
N PRO A 199 -0.74 -23.78 16.16
CA PRO A 199 -1.00 -22.37 16.36
C PRO A 199 0.13 -21.55 15.75
N VAL A 200 -0.20 -20.73 14.76
CA VAL A 200 0.69 -19.70 14.23
C VAL A 200 0.52 -18.42 15.06
N GLN A 201 1.62 -17.69 15.30
CA GLN A 201 1.44 -16.29 15.71
C GLN A 201 0.68 -15.56 14.60
N GLN A 202 -0.34 -14.79 14.95
CA GLN A 202 -1.05 -13.94 14.00
C GLN A 202 -0.06 -12.88 13.47
N GLN A 203 -0.02 -12.72 12.14
CA GLN A 203 1.10 -12.14 11.38
C GLN A 203 0.60 -11.45 10.11
N GLY A 204 1.41 -10.55 9.53
CA GLY A 204 1.00 -9.76 8.37
C GLY A 204 2.14 -9.16 7.54
N SER A 205 1.75 -8.41 6.52
CA SER A 205 2.65 -7.63 5.67
C SER A 205 2.61 -6.17 6.07
N VAL A 206 3.76 -5.50 6.02
CA VAL A 206 3.88 -4.04 6.23
C VAL A 206 3.50 -3.36 4.92
N VAL A 207 2.28 -2.83 4.86
CA VAL A 207 1.69 -2.23 3.66
C VAL A 207 1.47 -0.74 3.91
N GLY A 208 1.89 0.11 2.97
CA GLY A 208 1.68 1.55 3.03
C GLY A 208 0.20 1.91 3.08
N GLY A 209 -0.15 2.94 3.84
CA GLY A 209 -1.52 3.38 4.12
C GLY A 209 -2.22 2.62 5.24
N GLU A 210 -1.75 1.41 5.61
CA GLU A 210 -2.38 0.65 6.68
C GLU A 210 -2.07 1.21 8.07
N LYS A 211 -2.98 0.91 9.01
CA LYS A 211 -2.86 1.30 10.41
C LYS A 211 -1.64 0.65 11.07
N TRP A 212 -0.89 1.45 11.81
CA TRP A 212 -0.03 0.98 12.89
C TRP A 212 -0.33 1.76 14.17
N ILE A 213 -0.01 1.16 15.31
CA ILE A 213 -0.33 1.71 16.63
C ILE A 213 0.99 2.02 17.36
N PRO A 214 1.28 3.31 17.59
CA PRO A 214 2.30 3.72 18.55
C PRO A 214 1.86 3.35 19.97
N GLY A 215 2.81 3.01 20.84
CA GLY A 215 2.50 2.58 22.21
C GLY A 215 1.77 3.63 23.07
N SER A 216 2.04 4.93 22.88
CA SER A 216 1.53 6.04 23.70
C SER A 216 0.81 7.12 22.87
N GLU A 217 1.09 7.23 21.56
CA GLU A 217 0.41 8.13 20.63
C GLU A 217 -0.83 7.50 19.97
N SER A 218 -1.65 8.34 19.32
CA SER A 218 -2.78 7.89 18.51
C SER A 218 -2.33 7.02 17.33
N PRO A 219 -3.18 6.10 16.84
CA PRO A 219 -2.87 5.32 15.66
C PRO A 219 -2.52 6.20 14.46
N CYS A 220 -1.48 5.78 13.73
CA CYS A 220 -0.99 6.43 12.54
C CYS A 220 -1.04 5.46 11.36
N SER A 221 -0.62 5.94 10.19
CA SER A 221 -0.55 5.18 8.96
C SER A 221 0.90 4.87 8.60
N ILE A 222 1.11 3.66 8.06
CA ILE A 222 2.40 3.24 7.51
C ILE A 222 2.64 4.05 6.23
N GLY A 223 3.82 4.62 6.06
CA GLY A 223 4.19 5.33 4.84
C GLY A 223 4.74 4.38 3.80
N PHE A 224 5.99 3.96 3.96
CA PHE A 224 6.64 3.06 3.00
C PHE A 224 7.55 2.07 3.70
N SER A 225 7.47 0.80 3.31
CA SER A 225 8.45 -0.21 3.68
C SER A 225 9.84 0.17 3.16
N VAL A 226 10.85 0.00 4.00
CA VAL A 226 12.24 0.34 3.70
C VAL A 226 13.20 -0.72 4.23
N THR A 227 14.35 -0.81 3.57
CA THR A 227 15.53 -1.55 4.03
C THR A 227 16.68 -0.59 4.28
N GLY A 228 17.53 -0.91 5.25
CA GLY A 228 18.72 -0.14 5.60
C GLY A 228 19.99 -0.98 5.58
N ALA A 229 21.10 -0.37 5.99
CA ALA A 229 22.39 -1.05 6.11
C ALA A 229 22.29 -2.33 6.96
N GLY A 230 23.06 -3.36 6.58
CA GLY A 230 23.07 -4.63 7.30
C GLY A 230 21.77 -5.45 7.20
N GLY A 231 20.86 -5.10 6.28
CA GLY A 231 19.59 -5.81 6.10
C GLY A 231 18.52 -5.43 7.12
N ALA A 232 18.69 -4.29 7.81
CA ALA A 232 17.65 -3.75 8.70
C ALA A 232 16.34 -3.54 7.92
N LYS A 233 15.22 -3.94 8.51
CA LYS A 233 13.87 -3.80 7.94
C LYS A 233 13.11 -2.75 8.73
N GLY A 234 12.31 -1.94 8.05
CA GLY A 234 11.49 -0.94 8.70
C GLY A 234 10.41 -0.38 7.78
N PHE A 235 9.70 0.63 8.29
CA PHE A 235 8.86 1.49 7.47
C PHE A 235 9.00 2.95 7.90
N LEU A 236 8.87 3.85 6.93
CA LEU A 236 8.77 5.28 7.16
C LEU A 236 7.34 5.65 7.54
N THR A 237 7.21 6.67 8.40
CA THR A 237 5.94 7.26 8.86
C THR A 237 6.21 8.72 9.26
N ALA A 238 5.24 9.42 9.86
CA ALA A 238 5.45 10.78 10.34
C ALA A 238 6.28 10.80 11.63
N GLY A 239 7.11 11.84 11.81
CA GLY A 239 7.98 11.96 12.99
C GLY A 239 7.18 12.22 14.25
N HIS A 240 6.09 12.97 14.15
CA HIS A 240 5.17 13.19 15.27
C HIS A 240 4.43 11.92 15.73
N CYS A 241 4.51 10.81 14.99
CA CYS A 241 4.04 9.49 15.40
C CYS A 241 5.13 8.64 16.09
N THR A 242 6.37 9.14 16.18
CA THR A 242 7.53 8.39 16.68
C THR A 242 8.29 9.15 17.78
N ASN A 243 7.60 9.96 18.60
CA ASN A 243 8.26 10.87 19.54
C ASN A 243 9.03 10.11 20.63
N ASP A 244 8.48 9.00 21.11
CA ASP A 244 9.07 8.23 22.20
C ASP A 244 10.20 7.32 21.73
N VAL A 245 11.35 7.41 22.41
CA VAL A 245 12.55 6.62 22.10
C VAL A 245 12.32 5.13 22.39
N GLY A 246 12.54 4.26 21.39
CA GLY A 246 12.52 2.81 21.56
C GLY A 246 11.14 2.23 21.90
N GLN A 247 10.09 2.91 21.46
CA GLN A 247 8.72 2.55 21.79
C GLN A 247 8.26 1.30 21.01
N PRO A 248 7.50 0.36 21.62
CA PRO A 248 6.89 -0.75 20.89
C PRO A 248 5.92 -0.26 19.80
N ALA A 249 5.97 -0.90 18.63
CA ALA A 249 5.05 -0.66 17.53
C ALA A 249 4.20 -1.90 17.23
N TYR A 250 2.91 -1.69 17.00
CA TYR A 250 1.93 -2.76 16.76
C TYR A 250 1.24 -2.59 15.41
N GLY A 251 0.92 -3.71 14.76
CA GLY A 251 0.19 -3.74 13.51
C GLY A 251 -1.31 -3.46 13.69
N LYS A 252 -2.04 -3.39 12.57
CA LYS A 252 -3.50 -3.19 12.55
C LYS A 252 -4.29 -4.25 13.32
N ASP A 253 -3.75 -5.45 13.44
CA ASP A 253 -4.29 -6.60 14.19
C ASP A 253 -3.96 -6.54 15.69
N GLY A 254 -3.17 -5.56 16.13
CA GLY A 254 -2.69 -5.42 17.50
C GLY A 254 -1.51 -6.32 17.85
N SER A 255 -0.98 -7.10 16.91
CA SER A 255 0.22 -7.91 17.15
C SER A 255 1.46 -7.03 17.13
N ARG A 256 2.49 -7.42 17.90
CA ARG A 256 3.76 -6.68 17.92
C ARG A 256 4.42 -6.80 16.55
N LEU A 257 4.83 -5.67 16.01
CA LEU A 257 5.40 -5.51 14.68
C LEU A 257 6.89 -5.13 14.78
N GLY A 258 7.22 -4.31 15.76
CA GLY A 258 8.49 -3.61 15.75
C GLY A 258 8.77 -2.69 16.93
N THR A 259 9.75 -1.82 16.71
CA THR A 259 10.18 -0.81 17.66
C THR A 259 10.39 0.52 16.91
N SER A 260 9.68 1.56 17.36
CA SER A 260 9.75 2.93 16.85
C SER A 260 10.94 3.70 17.45
N ASN A 261 11.48 4.64 16.68
CA ASN A 261 12.52 5.60 17.10
C ASN A 261 13.69 4.96 17.87
N VAL A 262 14.24 3.87 17.33
CA VAL A 262 15.32 3.12 17.97
C VAL A 262 16.52 4.04 18.23
N GLY A 263 16.98 4.11 19.49
CA GLY A 263 18.12 4.94 19.87
C GLY A 263 17.86 6.45 19.87
N GLY A 264 16.62 6.88 19.59
CA GLY A 264 16.21 8.29 19.62
C GLY A 264 16.67 9.12 18.43
N THR A 265 17.18 8.47 17.38
CA THR A 265 17.72 9.12 16.17
C THR A 265 16.82 8.97 14.95
N HIS A 266 15.67 8.32 15.11
CA HIS A 266 14.76 7.87 14.05
C HIS A 266 13.39 8.55 14.15
N SER A 267 13.37 9.78 14.65
CA SER A 267 12.22 10.68 14.68
C SER A 267 12.69 12.12 14.44
N ILE A 268 12.09 12.77 13.45
CA ILE A 268 12.26 14.19 13.16
C ILE A 268 10.86 14.80 13.13
N ASN A 269 10.52 15.59 14.14
CA ASN A 269 9.34 16.44 14.20
C ASN A 269 9.79 17.82 14.68
N ALA A 270 10.45 18.52 13.77
CA ALA A 270 11.14 19.78 14.05
C ALA A 270 11.28 20.56 12.75
N ARG A 271 12.00 21.68 12.81
CA ARG A 271 12.28 22.52 11.64
C ARG A 271 12.79 21.76 10.42
N GLU A 272 13.56 20.70 10.64
CA GLU A 272 14.12 19.86 9.58
C GLU A 272 13.07 19.04 8.81
N GLY A 273 11.92 18.69 9.41
CA GLY A 273 10.92 17.85 8.76
C GLY A 273 9.96 17.17 9.73
N ASP A 274 9.07 16.36 9.16
CA ASP A 274 8.13 15.48 9.89
C ASP A 274 8.19 14.05 9.36
N PHE A 275 9.20 13.29 9.77
CA PHE A 275 9.38 11.89 9.37
C PHE A 275 10.02 11.03 10.47
N GLY A 276 9.57 9.79 10.53
CA GLY A 276 9.95 8.79 11.52
C GLY A 276 10.28 7.45 10.86
N LEU A 277 11.13 6.65 11.51
CA LEU A 277 11.43 5.28 11.12
C LEU A 277 11.06 4.32 12.25
N VAL A 278 10.31 3.28 11.88
CA VAL A 278 9.96 2.17 12.75
C VAL A 278 10.67 0.92 12.26
N ASN A 279 11.43 0.27 13.13
CA ASN A 279 12.11 -0.98 12.83
C ASN A 279 11.12 -2.14 12.90
N VAL A 280 11.08 -2.96 11.86
CA VAL A 280 10.31 -4.21 11.81
C VAL A 280 11.22 -5.32 12.30
N ASP A 281 11.11 -5.65 13.59
CA ASP A 281 12.00 -6.58 14.29
C ASP A 281 11.35 -7.93 14.63
N GLN A 282 10.07 -8.10 14.31
CA GLN A 282 9.35 -9.35 14.49
C GLN A 282 9.42 -10.21 13.23
N SER A 283 9.87 -11.47 13.37
CA SER A 283 10.08 -12.39 12.25
C SER A 283 8.79 -12.74 11.49
N GLY A 284 7.65 -12.53 12.13
CA GLY A 284 6.34 -12.78 11.55
C GLY A 284 5.80 -11.65 10.68
N TRP A 285 6.56 -10.56 10.52
CA TRP A 285 6.19 -9.44 9.66
C TRP A 285 7.10 -9.39 8.44
N SER A 286 6.48 -9.32 7.25
CA SER A 286 7.19 -9.17 5.98
C SER A 286 7.02 -7.76 5.42
N LEU A 287 8.09 -7.21 4.84
CA LEU A 287 7.98 -5.93 4.13
C LEU A 287 7.20 -6.12 2.84
N SER A 288 6.26 -5.23 2.55
CA SER A 288 5.58 -5.19 1.26
C SER A 288 5.96 -3.91 0.51
N PRO A 289 6.17 -3.98 -0.82
CA PRO A 289 6.28 -2.79 -1.66
C PRO A 289 4.91 -2.13 -1.92
N THR A 290 3.82 -2.69 -1.38
CA THR A 290 2.46 -2.24 -1.69
C THR A 290 2.01 -1.07 -0.82
N VAL A 291 1.23 -0.17 -1.41
CA VAL A 291 0.36 0.81 -0.76
C VAL A 291 -1.10 0.38 -0.96
N ALA A 292 -1.86 0.35 0.12
CA ALA A 292 -3.25 -0.07 0.15
C ALA A 292 -4.14 0.89 -0.66
N GLY A 293 -4.93 0.37 -1.58
CA GLY A 293 -5.85 1.14 -2.41
C GLY A 293 -7.26 1.29 -1.83
N TYR A 294 -7.55 0.66 -0.68
CA TYR A 294 -8.86 0.70 -0.01
C TYR A 294 -10.06 0.42 -0.95
N GLY A 295 -9.91 -0.58 -1.82
CA GLY A 295 -10.93 -0.96 -2.81
C GLY A 295 -10.78 -0.28 -4.18
N SER A 296 -9.89 0.71 -4.31
CA SER A 296 -9.55 1.37 -5.59
C SER A 296 -8.43 0.66 -6.38
N GLY A 297 -7.92 -0.45 -5.84
CA GLY A 297 -6.77 -1.19 -6.37
C GLY A 297 -5.47 -0.78 -5.70
N ASP A 298 -4.71 -1.76 -5.22
CA ASP A 298 -3.43 -1.53 -4.54
C ASP A 298 -2.35 -1.05 -5.50
N VAL A 299 -1.41 -0.24 -5.01
CA VAL A 299 -0.30 0.33 -5.79
C VAL A 299 1.04 -0.26 -5.35
N SER A 300 1.82 -0.77 -6.29
CA SER A 300 3.19 -1.22 -6.00
C SER A 300 4.17 -0.05 -6.10
N VAL A 301 5.00 0.14 -5.08
CA VAL A 301 6.06 1.15 -5.05
C VAL A 301 7.20 0.71 -5.95
N THR A 302 7.54 1.54 -6.93
CA THR A 302 8.60 1.24 -7.93
C THR A 302 9.87 2.07 -7.73
N GLY A 303 9.92 2.87 -6.67
CA GLY A 303 10.99 3.83 -6.36
C GLY A 303 10.41 5.13 -5.82
N SER A 304 11.25 6.14 -5.67
CA SER A 304 10.85 7.49 -5.24
C SER A 304 10.98 8.50 -6.38
N ALA A 305 10.24 9.61 -6.25
CA ALA A 305 10.38 10.80 -7.09
C ALA A 305 10.03 12.05 -6.27
N ASP A 306 10.55 13.19 -6.70
CA ASP A 306 10.13 14.47 -6.15
C ASP A 306 8.71 14.79 -6.60
N GLY A 307 7.94 15.43 -5.71
CA GLY A 307 6.62 15.95 -6.02
C GLY A 307 6.72 17.21 -6.86
N LEU A 308 5.96 17.29 -7.95
CA LEU A 308 5.93 18.45 -8.83
C LEU A 308 4.59 19.17 -8.73
N VAL A 309 4.60 20.51 -8.64
CA VAL A 309 3.36 21.29 -8.72
C VAL A 309 2.63 20.97 -10.04
N GLY A 310 1.33 20.71 -9.98
CA GLY A 310 0.56 20.25 -11.14
C GLY A 310 0.44 18.73 -11.28
N GLN A 311 1.20 17.96 -10.50
CA GLN A 311 1.23 16.50 -10.61
C GLN A 311 0.07 15.87 -9.85
N THR A 312 -0.58 14.88 -10.47
CA THR A 312 -1.54 14.02 -9.77
C THR A 312 -0.83 13.13 -8.75
N VAL A 313 -1.32 13.18 -7.52
CA VAL A 313 -0.84 12.38 -6.40
C VAL A 313 -2.02 11.71 -5.71
N CYS A 314 -1.80 10.50 -5.19
CA CYS A 314 -2.79 9.79 -4.40
C CYS A 314 -2.26 9.50 -3.00
N HIS A 315 -3.09 9.80 -2.02
CA HIS A 315 -2.90 9.57 -0.60
C HIS A 315 -3.56 8.25 -0.19
N SER A 316 -2.88 7.49 0.67
CA SER A 316 -3.43 6.34 1.37
C SER A 316 -3.21 6.48 2.88
N GLY A 317 -4.29 6.38 3.64
CA GLY A 317 -4.26 6.49 5.10
C GLY A 317 -5.37 5.69 5.77
N GLN A 318 -5.14 5.31 7.03
CA GLN A 318 -6.01 4.38 7.75
C GLN A 318 -7.38 4.96 8.12
N THR A 319 -7.51 6.28 8.16
CA THR A 319 -8.76 6.95 8.50
C THR A 319 -9.56 7.27 7.24
N SER A 320 -8.96 7.97 6.29
CA SER A 320 -9.69 8.44 5.11
C SER A 320 -9.71 7.43 3.97
N GLY A 321 -8.77 6.48 3.92
CA GLY A 321 -8.62 5.53 2.84
C GLY A 321 -7.81 6.10 1.67
N TRP A 322 -8.31 5.91 0.44
CA TRP A 322 -7.61 6.29 -0.80
C TRP A 322 -8.22 7.56 -1.42
N HIS A 323 -7.42 8.62 -1.56
CA HIS A 323 -7.85 9.90 -2.13
C HIS A 323 -6.80 10.45 -3.08
N CYS A 324 -7.21 10.92 -4.25
CA CYS A 324 -6.29 11.54 -5.21
C CYS A 324 -6.59 13.03 -5.39
N GLY A 325 -5.57 13.77 -5.77
CA GLY A 325 -5.61 15.20 -6.03
C GLY A 325 -4.37 15.65 -6.80
N GLU A 326 -4.10 16.94 -6.77
CA GLU A 326 -2.96 17.61 -7.40
C GLU A 326 -2.03 18.19 -6.34
N ILE A 327 -0.72 18.13 -6.57
CA ILE A 327 0.24 18.87 -5.77
C ILE A 327 0.14 20.34 -6.12
N THR A 328 -0.24 21.18 -5.16
CA THR A 328 -0.51 22.61 -5.36
C THR A 328 0.70 23.48 -5.02
N LYS A 329 1.53 23.06 -4.07
CA LYS A 329 2.75 23.77 -3.66
C LYS A 329 3.84 22.80 -3.21
N VAL A 330 5.09 23.22 -3.32
CA VAL A 330 6.27 22.50 -2.80
C VAL A 330 7.16 23.46 -2.00
N ASN A 331 8.04 22.91 -1.16
CA ASN A 331 9.00 23.68 -0.36
C ASN A 331 8.35 24.80 0.48
N GLN A 332 7.29 24.44 1.21
CA GLN A 332 6.55 25.34 2.08
C GLN A 332 7.01 25.18 3.53
N THR A 333 7.12 26.30 4.24
CA THR A 333 7.23 26.31 5.69
C THR A 333 5.84 26.31 6.30
N VAL A 334 5.59 25.40 7.25
CA VAL A 334 4.33 25.27 7.96
C VAL A 334 4.57 25.47 9.45
N ASP A 335 3.80 26.37 10.06
CA ASP A 335 3.76 26.57 11.51
C ASP A 335 2.49 25.91 12.06
N TYR A 336 2.66 24.80 12.78
CA TYR A 336 1.59 24.09 13.47
C TYR A 336 1.25 24.72 14.84
N GLY A 337 1.89 25.82 15.22
CA GLY A 337 1.73 26.56 16.48
C GLY A 337 2.58 26.01 17.62
N ASN A 338 2.88 24.72 17.61
CA ASN A 338 3.80 24.05 18.55
C ASN A 338 5.15 23.69 17.90
N VAL A 339 5.18 23.54 16.57
CA VAL A 339 6.37 23.24 15.77
C VAL A 339 6.29 23.94 14.42
N VAL A 340 7.42 24.47 13.97
CA VAL A 340 7.60 25.02 12.62
C VAL A 340 8.43 24.03 11.83
N ILE A 341 8.00 23.70 10.61
CA ILE A 341 8.62 22.70 9.75
C ILE A 341 8.83 23.28 8.35
N ASP A 342 10.05 23.19 7.84
CA ASP A 342 10.41 23.65 6.50
C ASP A 342 10.28 22.51 5.46
N GLY A 343 10.22 22.83 4.16
CA GLY A 343 10.35 21.82 3.08
C GLY A 343 9.09 21.02 2.73
N LEU A 344 7.95 21.28 3.36
CA LEU A 344 6.72 20.51 3.14
C LEU A 344 6.04 20.83 1.80
N SER A 345 5.21 19.90 1.31
CA SER A 345 4.44 20.05 0.09
C SER A 345 2.93 19.99 0.36
N TRP A 346 2.15 20.65 -0.49
CA TRP A 346 0.70 20.79 -0.34
C TRP A 346 -0.01 20.11 -1.49
N THR A 347 -1.18 19.55 -1.20
CA THR A 347 -2.08 18.94 -2.19
C THR A 347 -3.54 19.11 -1.79
N ASP A 348 -4.43 19.06 -2.78
CA ASP A 348 -5.87 19.01 -2.58
C ASP A 348 -6.44 17.58 -2.47
N ALA A 349 -5.57 16.56 -2.49
CA ALA A 349 -5.94 15.20 -2.10
C ALA A 349 -6.40 15.21 -0.64
N CYS A 350 -7.57 14.64 -0.37
CA CYS A 350 -8.15 14.71 0.96
C CYS A 350 -7.44 13.83 2.00
N SER A 351 -7.45 14.23 3.28
CA SER A 351 -7.03 13.43 4.43
C SER A 351 -7.88 13.71 5.67
N ALA A 352 -7.67 12.91 6.72
CA ALA A 352 -8.28 13.05 8.03
C ALA A 352 -7.28 12.72 9.17
N GLY A 353 -7.60 13.11 10.40
CA GLY A 353 -6.79 12.75 11.57
C GLY A 353 -6.63 11.23 11.70
N GLY A 354 -5.40 10.76 11.91
CA GLY A 354 -5.02 9.34 11.90
C GLY A 354 -4.39 8.86 10.58
N ASP A 355 -4.47 9.65 9.52
CA ASP A 355 -3.74 9.40 8.27
C ASP A 355 -2.25 9.77 8.36
N SER A 356 -1.83 10.37 9.48
CA SER A 356 -0.44 10.76 9.74
C SER A 356 0.55 9.65 9.41
N GLY A 357 1.56 9.99 8.61
CA GLY A 357 2.57 9.08 8.09
C GLY A 357 2.16 8.29 6.84
N GLY A 358 0.90 8.33 6.43
CA GLY A 358 0.36 7.61 5.28
C GLY A 358 1.04 7.98 3.95
N SER A 359 0.96 7.07 2.99
CA SER A 359 1.69 7.14 1.73
C SER A 359 1.11 8.18 0.77
N TYR A 360 1.96 8.96 0.12
CA TYR A 360 1.64 9.68 -1.12
C TYR A 360 2.41 9.08 -2.30
N VAL A 361 1.68 8.62 -3.32
CA VAL A 361 2.26 8.02 -4.53
C VAL A 361 1.78 8.71 -5.80
N THR A 362 2.61 8.68 -6.84
CA THR A 362 2.20 9.14 -8.17
C THR A 362 1.14 8.21 -8.75
N ALA A 363 0.08 8.78 -9.33
CA ALA A 363 -0.95 8.00 -10.03
C ALA A 363 -0.36 7.24 -11.24
N ALA A 364 0.65 7.83 -11.89
CA ALA A 364 1.42 7.19 -12.96
C ALA A 364 2.69 6.54 -12.37
N GLY A 365 2.73 5.20 -12.33
CA GLY A 365 3.95 4.44 -12.07
C GLY A 365 4.31 4.18 -10.61
N GLY A 366 3.46 4.56 -9.65
CA GLY A 366 3.63 4.17 -8.23
C GLY A 366 4.94 4.63 -7.61
N LYS A 367 5.41 5.85 -7.93
CA LYS A 367 6.58 6.42 -7.26
C LYS A 367 6.15 6.98 -5.91
N ALA A 368 6.90 6.66 -4.86
CA ALA A 368 6.74 7.26 -3.55
C ALA A 368 7.16 8.74 -3.62
N VAL A 369 6.27 9.63 -3.19
CA VAL A 369 6.48 11.09 -3.21
C VAL A 369 6.58 11.64 -1.79
N GLY A 370 5.76 11.16 -0.86
CA GLY A 370 5.75 11.73 0.48
C GLY A 370 5.00 10.94 1.54
N LEU A 371 5.15 11.41 2.78
CA LEU A 371 4.55 10.91 4.00
C LEU A 371 3.58 11.97 4.52
N HIS A 372 2.36 11.60 4.88
CA HIS A 372 1.39 12.57 5.40
C HIS A 372 1.86 13.21 6.69
N SER A 373 1.86 14.54 6.75
CA SER A 373 2.23 15.29 7.96
C SER A 373 1.00 15.88 8.64
N GLY A 374 0.09 16.49 7.88
CA GLY A 374 -1.12 17.07 8.43
C GLY A 374 -2.03 17.67 7.37
N GLY A 375 -3.05 18.41 7.79
CA GLY A 375 -3.98 19.06 6.88
C GLY A 375 -4.82 20.14 7.54
N GLY A 376 -5.54 20.88 6.71
CA GLY A 376 -6.44 21.95 7.14
C GLY A 376 -7.72 21.43 7.81
N SER A 377 -8.61 22.35 8.15
CA SER A 377 -9.86 22.05 8.87
C SER A 377 -10.92 21.33 8.03
N VAL A 378 -10.79 21.32 6.70
CA VAL A 378 -11.70 20.60 5.79
C VAL A 378 -11.21 19.16 5.66
N VAL A 379 -11.99 18.23 6.20
CA VAL A 379 -11.75 16.78 6.12
C VAL A 379 -12.66 16.13 5.09
N CYS A 380 -12.40 14.85 4.78
CA CYS A 380 -13.07 14.17 3.67
C CYS A 380 -14.59 14.13 3.80
N GLY A 381 -15.28 14.44 2.70
CA GLY A 381 -16.73 14.57 2.64
C GLY A 381 -17.27 15.95 3.04
N GLN A 382 -16.41 16.92 3.38
CA GLN A 382 -16.82 18.32 3.61
C GLN A 382 -16.61 19.19 2.38
N SER A 383 -17.46 20.22 2.21
CA SER A 383 -17.31 21.22 1.15
C SER A 383 -16.24 22.25 1.51
N GLY A 384 -15.25 22.44 0.63
CA GLY A 384 -14.17 23.42 0.78
C GLY A 384 -12.89 22.96 0.07
N GLU A 385 -11.87 23.81 0.02
CA GLU A 385 -10.54 23.44 -0.48
C GLU A 385 -9.83 22.58 0.57
N ALA A 386 -9.67 21.29 0.29
CA ALA A 386 -8.79 20.43 1.07
C ALA A 386 -7.36 20.96 0.89
N ASN A 387 -6.68 21.24 2.01
CA ASN A 387 -5.28 21.64 2.02
C ASN A 387 -4.54 20.64 2.88
N THR A 388 -4.03 19.59 2.26
CA THR A 388 -3.27 18.55 2.97
C THR A 388 -1.78 18.70 2.69
N ILE A 389 -0.99 18.32 3.69
CA ILE A 389 0.42 18.61 3.79
C ILE A 389 1.16 17.29 3.91
N PHE A 390 2.22 17.13 3.13
CA PHE A 390 3.07 15.96 3.19
C PHE A 390 4.55 16.32 3.21
N GLN A 391 5.30 15.50 3.93
CA GLN A 391 6.75 15.49 3.99
C GLN A 391 7.30 14.75 2.76
N PRO A 392 8.17 15.34 1.93
CA PRO A 392 8.85 14.62 0.85
C PRO A 392 9.60 13.39 1.38
N VAL A 393 9.40 12.23 0.74
CA VAL A 393 9.97 10.95 1.21
C VAL A 393 11.48 10.89 1.00
N GLY A 394 11.99 11.63 0.01
CA GLY A 394 13.41 11.66 -0.35
C GLY A 394 14.32 12.07 0.80
N GLU A 395 13.88 13.02 1.64
CA GLU A 395 14.67 13.52 2.77
C GLU A 395 14.93 12.43 3.81
N ALA A 396 13.89 11.66 4.19
CA ALA A 396 14.02 10.54 5.12
C ALA A 396 14.92 9.43 4.57
N LEU A 397 14.76 9.09 3.29
CA LEU A 397 15.57 8.08 2.61
C LEU A 397 17.05 8.47 2.60
N GLN A 398 17.36 9.73 2.27
CA GLN A 398 18.74 10.24 2.22
C GLN A 398 19.35 10.33 3.62
N LYS A 399 18.63 10.93 4.60
CA LYS A 399 19.15 11.15 5.95
C LYS A 399 19.57 9.86 6.64
N TRP A 400 18.81 8.79 6.46
CA TRP A 400 19.05 7.49 7.11
C TRP A 400 19.64 6.42 6.19
N GLY A 401 19.99 6.76 4.95
CA GLY A 401 20.59 5.82 3.99
C GLY A 401 19.71 4.61 3.72
N LEU A 402 18.41 4.85 3.53
CA LEU A 402 17.39 3.82 3.37
C LEU A 402 17.04 3.62 1.89
N SER A 403 16.69 2.38 1.56
CA SER A 403 16.15 1.98 0.26
C SER A 403 14.69 1.57 0.42
N LEU A 404 13.81 2.06 -0.44
CA LEU A 404 12.42 1.59 -0.49
C LEU A 404 12.39 0.08 -0.77
N ALA A 405 11.48 -0.63 -0.12
CA ALA A 405 11.06 -1.94 -0.62
C ALA A 405 10.29 -1.68 -1.91
N THR A 406 10.88 -2.06 -3.05
CA THR A 406 10.27 -1.89 -4.37
C THR A 406 9.83 -3.23 -4.92
N GLY A 407 8.66 -3.27 -5.53
CA GLY A 407 8.23 -4.38 -6.37
C GLY A 407 8.60 -4.09 -7.82
N ASP A 408 8.54 -5.11 -8.67
CA ASP A 408 8.41 -4.87 -10.10
C ASP A 408 7.21 -3.94 -10.34
N ALA A 409 7.29 -3.07 -11.36
CA ALA A 409 6.19 -2.20 -11.75
C ALA A 409 4.89 -3.01 -11.82
N GLN A 410 3.89 -2.58 -11.05
CA GLN A 410 2.71 -3.34 -10.66
C GLN A 410 2.22 -4.35 -11.73
N PRO A 411 2.08 -5.64 -11.41
CA PRO A 411 1.34 -6.59 -12.24
C PRO A 411 -0.16 -6.28 -12.11
N GLY A 412 -0.67 -5.36 -12.94
CA GLY A 412 -2.09 -5.01 -12.93
C GLY A 412 -2.55 -4.21 -14.13
N ALA A 413 -1.80 -3.20 -14.54
CA ALA A 413 -2.12 -2.43 -15.74
C ALA A 413 -0.91 -2.45 -16.69
N VAL A 414 -1.14 -2.89 -17.92
CA VAL A 414 -0.20 -2.61 -19.00
C VAL A 414 -0.36 -1.13 -19.34
N THR A 415 0.73 -0.39 -19.38
CA THR A 415 0.74 1.03 -19.79
C THR A 415 1.58 1.17 -21.05
N VAL A 416 1.00 1.75 -22.09
CA VAL A 416 1.73 2.08 -23.32
C VAL A 416 2.20 3.53 -23.21
N SER A 417 3.49 3.78 -23.48
CA SER A 417 4.08 5.12 -23.44
C SER A 417 3.31 6.07 -24.36
N ALA A 418 2.99 7.28 -23.88
CA ALA A 418 2.30 8.29 -24.69
C ALA A 418 3.12 8.62 -25.94
N VAL A 419 2.47 8.61 -27.10
CA VAL A 419 3.08 8.95 -28.38
C VAL A 419 2.61 10.36 -28.76
N SER A 420 3.56 11.25 -29.06
CA SER A 420 3.22 12.59 -29.56
C SER A 420 2.58 12.51 -30.94
N PRO A 421 1.70 13.46 -31.33
CA PRO A 421 1.16 13.54 -32.68
C PRO A 421 2.24 13.41 -33.76
N GLN A 422 1.99 12.55 -34.74
CA GLN A 422 2.94 12.28 -35.82
C GLN A 422 2.59 13.09 -37.07
N ARG A 423 3.63 13.51 -37.80
CA ARG A 423 3.49 14.13 -39.12
C ARG A 423 4.40 13.44 -40.11
N SER A 424 3.86 13.16 -41.29
CA SER A 424 4.64 12.64 -42.42
C SER A 424 4.11 13.20 -43.74
N THR A 425 4.75 12.86 -44.85
CA THR A 425 4.25 13.16 -46.21
C THR A 425 4.06 11.90 -47.03
N VAL A 426 3.15 11.89 -48.00
CA VAL A 426 3.02 10.75 -48.95
C VAL A 426 4.39 10.38 -49.55
N GLY A 427 4.72 9.10 -49.54
CA GLY A 427 6.02 8.54 -49.97
C GLY A 427 7.10 8.46 -48.88
N GLN A 428 6.86 8.99 -47.68
CA GLN A 428 7.84 8.92 -46.59
C GLN A 428 7.88 7.52 -45.96
N LYS A 429 9.09 6.95 -45.88
CA LYS A 429 9.35 5.71 -45.11
C LYS A 429 9.33 6.02 -43.62
N ILE A 430 8.61 5.20 -42.86
CA ILE A 430 8.37 5.37 -41.44
C ILE A 430 8.96 4.20 -40.65
N THR A 431 9.51 4.52 -39.48
CA THR A 431 9.85 3.57 -38.43
C THR A 431 9.60 4.25 -37.09
N LEU A 432 8.54 3.84 -36.41
CA LEU A 432 8.14 4.36 -35.10
C LEU A 432 8.13 3.20 -34.10
N ALA A 433 8.99 3.29 -33.08
CA ALA A 433 9.03 2.31 -32.00
C ALA A 433 8.00 2.67 -30.92
N ASN A 434 7.22 1.69 -30.48
CA ASN A 434 6.35 1.80 -29.33
C ASN A 434 6.96 1.05 -28.15
N SER A 435 6.58 1.44 -26.93
CA SER A 435 7.05 0.78 -25.70
C SER A 435 5.91 0.68 -24.70
N ALA A 436 5.89 -0.43 -23.96
CA ALA A 436 4.94 -0.70 -22.90
C ALA A 436 5.67 -1.15 -21.64
N GLN A 437 5.04 -0.95 -20.49
CA GLN A 437 5.52 -1.33 -19.17
C GLN A 437 4.36 -1.91 -18.34
N GLY A 438 4.68 -2.59 -17.24
CA GLY A 438 3.69 -3.27 -16.40
C GLY A 438 3.20 -4.60 -17.00
N GLY A 439 2.40 -5.35 -16.23
CA GLY A 439 1.91 -6.66 -16.66
C GLY A 439 3.00 -7.75 -16.76
N THR A 440 2.66 -8.89 -17.37
CA THR A 440 3.54 -10.06 -17.53
C THR A 440 4.11 -10.15 -18.95
N ALA A 441 5.41 -9.89 -19.15
CA ALA A 441 6.06 -10.07 -20.45
C ALA A 441 5.99 -11.55 -20.95
N PRO A 442 6.05 -11.82 -22.27
CA PRO A 442 6.19 -10.87 -23.38
C PRO A 442 4.88 -10.14 -23.74
N TYR A 443 5.00 -9.02 -24.47
CA TYR A 443 3.86 -8.27 -24.99
C TYR A 443 3.50 -8.68 -26.42
N THR A 444 2.22 -8.68 -26.73
CA THR A 444 1.68 -8.74 -28.10
C THR A 444 1.04 -7.40 -28.44
N TRP A 445 1.37 -6.85 -29.61
CA TRP A 445 0.98 -5.52 -30.01
C TRP A 445 -0.07 -5.51 -31.12
N THR A 446 -0.98 -4.54 -31.07
CA THR A 446 -1.96 -4.26 -32.13
C THR A 446 -2.09 -2.76 -32.35
N ALA A 447 -2.52 -2.36 -33.55
CA ALA A 447 -2.81 -0.96 -33.87
C ALA A 447 -4.09 -0.83 -34.71
N ALA A 448 -4.86 0.21 -34.45
CA ALA A 448 -6.03 0.62 -35.22
C ALA A 448 -5.85 2.04 -35.76
N GLY A 449 -6.42 2.31 -36.95
CA GLY A 449 -6.41 3.66 -37.55
C GLY A 449 -5.06 4.09 -38.17
N LEU A 450 -4.14 3.16 -38.45
CA LEU A 450 -2.88 3.46 -39.13
C LEU A 450 -3.12 4.10 -40.51
N PRO A 451 -2.35 5.15 -40.89
CA PRO A 451 -2.34 5.66 -42.26
C PRO A 451 -2.07 4.58 -43.30
N ALA A 452 -2.63 4.75 -44.50
CA ALA A 452 -2.44 3.81 -45.60
C ALA A 452 -0.95 3.59 -45.91
N GLY A 453 -0.55 2.33 -46.00
CA GLY A 453 0.84 1.92 -46.27
C GLY A 453 1.72 1.71 -45.04
N LEU A 454 1.18 1.87 -43.82
CA LEU A 454 1.84 1.50 -42.56
C LEU A 454 1.27 0.23 -41.95
N SER A 455 2.11 -0.52 -41.23
CA SER A 455 1.76 -1.74 -40.49
C SER A 455 2.51 -1.81 -39.17
N LEU A 456 1.93 -2.49 -38.18
CA LEU A 456 2.57 -2.76 -36.89
C LEU A 456 3.09 -4.21 -36.84
N ASP A 457 4.31 -4.39 -36.36
CA ASP A 457 4.87 -5.70 -36.00
C ASP A 457 4.39 -6.12 -34.60
N SER A 458 3.72 -7.27 -34.51
CA SER A 458 3.02 -7.69 -33.28
C SER A 458 3.96 -8.09 -32.13
N ALA A 459 5.22 -8.42 -32.42
CA ALA A 459 6.19 -8.85 -31.39
C ALA A 459 6.99 -7.68 -30.84
N SER A 460 7.45 -6.77 -31.71
CA SER A 460 8.28 -5.61 -31.33
C SER A 460 7.47 -4.34 -31.05
N GLY A 461 6.22 -4.28 -31.51
CA GLY A 461 5.39 -3.06 -31.44
C GLY A 461 5.82 -1.96 -32.40
N ALA A 462 6.79 -2.21 -33.29
CA ALA A 462 7.26 -1.19 -34.25
C ALA A 462 6.24 -0.98 -35.38
N ILE A 463 5.88 0.28 -35.63
CA ILE A 463 5.11 0.69 -36.81
C ILE A 463 6.10 1.03 -37.93
N THR A 464 5.98 0.35 -39.07
CA THR A 464 6.85 0.53 -40.24
C THR A 464 6.04 0.58 -41.53
N GLY A 465 6.65 1.09 -42.61
CA GLY A 465 6.04 1.14 -43.93
C GLY A 465 6.32 2.45 -44.66
N THR A 466 5.53 2.74 -45.71
CA THR A 466 5.62 3.97 -46.49
C THR A 466 4.22 4.54 -46.66
N THR A 467 3.98 5.77 -46.22
CA THR A 467 2.63 6.37 -46.29
C THR A 467 2.20 6.63 -47.74
N THR A 468 1.01 6.20 -48.15
CA THR A 468 0.55 6.28 -49.56
C THR A 468 -0.61 7.23 -49.81
N THR A 469 -1.29 7.71 -48.77
CA THR A 469 -2.47 8.59 -48.91
C THR A 469 -2.41 9.73 -47.91
N ALA A 470 -2.66 10.95 -48.37
CA ALA A 470 -2.74 12.13 -47.51
C ALA A 470 -4.03 12.11 -46.69
N GLY A 471 -3.97 12.60 -45.46
CA GLY A 471 -5.09 12.61 -44.53
C GLY A 471 -4.62 12.64 -43.08
N THR A 472 -5.57 12.88 -42.17
CA THR A 472 -5.33 12.76 -40.72
C THR A 472 -6.11 11.59 -40.18
N THR A 473 -5.43 10.69 -39.47
CA THR A 473 -6.06 9.56 -38.77
C THR A 473 -5.82 9.65 -37.26
N ASN A 474 -6.71 9.03 -36.48
CA ASN A 474 -6.47 8.80 -35.06
C ASN A 474 -5.97 7.37 -34.89
N VAL A 475 -4.72 7.21 -34.45
CA VAL A 475 -4.07 5.92 -34.30
C VAL A 475 -4.15 5.50 -32.84
N THR A 476 -4.67 4.30 -32.58
CA THR A 476 -4.63 3.67 -31.26
C THR A 476 -3.68 2.49 -31.29
N VAL A 477 -2.68 2.48 -30.41
CA VAL A 477 -1.75 1.35 -30.23
C VAL A 477 -2.07 0.68 -28.91
N THR A 478 -2.19 -0.64 -28.93
CA THR A 478 -2.52 -1.46 -27.76
C THR A 478 -1.45 -2.52 -27.56
N ALA A 479 -0.94 -2.64 -26.33
CA ALA A 479 -0.11 -3.76 -25.88
C ALA A 479 -0.94 -4.68 -24.98
N THR A 480 -0.81 -5.99 -25.21
CA THR A 480 -1.40 -7.05 -24.40
C THR A 480 -0.28 -7.88 -23.77
N ASP A 481 -0.31 -8.08 -22.46
CA ASP A 481 0.67 -8.92 -21.78
C ASP A 481 0.34 -10.42 -21.89
N ALA A 482 1.25 -11.29 -21.44
CA ALA A 482 1.07 -12.74 -21.44
C ALA A 482 -0.05 -13.23 -20.49
N ALA A 483 -0.50 -12.36 -19.58
CA ALA A 483 -1.62 -12.62 -18.66
C ALA A 483 -2.96 -12.09 -19.22
N GLY A 484 -2.99 -11.57 -20.45
CA GLY A 484 -4.19 -11.06 -21.13
C GLY A 484 -4.61 -9.64 -20.74
N LYS A 485 -3.82 -8.90 -19.97
CA LYS A 485 -4.10 -7.50 -19.60
C LYS A 485 -3.66 -6.57 -20.73
N THR A 486 -4.38 -5.45 -20.91
CA THR A 486 -4.12 -4.52 -22.01
C THR A 486 -3.89 -3.09 -21.54
N GLY A 487 -3.11 -2.37 -22.33
CA GLY A 487 -2.84 -0.94 -22.20
C GLY A 487 -2.87 -0.31 -23.58
N SER A 488 -3.31 0.94 -23.69
CA SER A 488 -3.35 1.63 -24.99
C SER A 488 -3.02 3.12 -24.89
N THR A 489 -2.53 3.67 -25.99
CA THR A 489 -2.38 5.12 -26.21
C THR A 489 -3.00 5.48 -27.55
N ALA A 490 -3.58 6.68 -27.65
CA ALA A 490 -4.09 7.22 -28.90
C ALA A 490 -3.36 8.52 -29.26
N PHE A 491 -3.11 8.73 -30.55
CA PHE A 491 -2.48 9.95 -31.06
C PHE A 491 -2.90 10.21 -32.51
N THR A 492 -2.84 11.47 -32.93
CA THR A 492 -3.14 11.85 -34.30
C THR A 492 -1.93 11.65 -35.20
N TRP A 493 -2.16 11.15 -36.43
CA TRP A 493 -1.16 11.08 -37.48
C TRP A 493 -1.64 11.86 -38.70
N THR A 494 -0.96 12.97 -39.01
CA THR A 494 -1.23 13.76 -40.21
C THR A 494 -0.22 13.41 -41.30
N VAL A 495 -0.70 12.76 -42.36
CA VAL A 495 0.05 12.59 -43.61
C VAL A 495 -0.30 13.77 -44.51
N GLY A 496 0.65 14.70 -44.65
CA GLY A 496 0.58 15.76 -45.64
C GLY A 496 0.78 15.23 -47.05
N ASP A 497 0.44 16.04 -48.05
CA ASP A 497 0.84 15.75 -49.42
C ASP A 497 2.36 15.58 -49.51
N SER A 498 2.80 14.72 -50.43
CA SER A 498 4.20 14.53 -50.76
C SER A 498 4.89 15.89 -50.96
N GLY A 499 6.00 16.10 -50.24
CA GLY A 499 6.64 17.40 -50.01
C GLY A 499 7.36 18.00 -51.22
N GLY A 500 6.63 18.30 -52.30
CA GLY A 500 7.15 19.00 -53.47
C GLY A 500 7.18 20.53 -53.37
N GLY A 501 6.59 21.14 -52.34
CA GLY A 501 6.23 22.55 -52.37
C GLY A 501 5.14 22.84 -53.43
N THR A 502 4.73 24.10 -53.57
CA THR A 502 3.75 24.49 -54.59
C THR A 502 4.32 24.20 -55.98
N LEU A 503 3.66 23.34 -56.75
CA LEU A 503 3.99 23.17 -58.18
C LEU A 503 3.84 24.53 -58.86
N THR A 504 4.84 24.93 -59.62
CA THR A 504 4.84 26.18 -60.39
C THR A 504 5.28 25.90 -61.83
N LEU A 505 4.75 26.69 -62.75
CA LEU A 505 5.18 26.75 -64.14
C LEU A 505 5.38 28.22 -64.47
N ALA A 506 6.61 28.60 -64.82
CA ALA A 506 6.88 29.99 -65.18
C ALA A 506 6.19 30.31 -66.51
N ASP A 507 5.46 31.42 -66.55
CA ASP A 507 4.92 31.96 -67.79
C ASP A 507 6.10 32.37 -68.71
N PRO A 508 6.24 31.76 -69.90
CA PRO A 508 7.30 32.14 -70.82
C PRO A 508 7.08 33.53 -71.44
N GLY A 509 5.88 34.11 -71.31
CA GLY A 509 5.48 35.36 -71.95
C GLY A 509 5.30 35.20 -73.46
N THR A 510 4.97 36.31 -74.14
CA THR A 510 4.79 36.31 -75.60
C THR A 510 6.08 35.91 -76.32
N GLN A 511 5.99 34.91 -77.20
CA GLN A 511 7.10 34.42 -78.01
C GLN A 511 7.00 34.99 -79.43
N THR A 512 8.06 35.65 -79.90
CA THR A 512 8.18 36.07 -81.30
C THR A 512 9.05 35.07 -82.06
N VAL A 513 8.48 34.45 -83.09
CA VAL A 513 9.15 33.40 -83.88
C VAL A 513 8.92 33.65 -85.37
N TYR A 514 9.74 33.04 -86.23
CA TYR A 514 9.70 33.24 -87.68
C TYR A 514 9.46 31.92 -88.42
N ILE A 515 8.69 31.99 -89.51
CA ILE A 515 8.43 30.84 -90.38
C ILE A 515 9.76 30.29 -90.89
N GLY A 516 9.89 28.95 -90.91
CA GLY A 516 11.09 28.29 -91.44
C GLY A 516 12.32 28.35 -90.52
N LYS A 517 12.28 29.09 -89.40
CA LYS A 517 13.38 29.12 -88.42
C LYS A 517 13.13 28.11 -87.28
N PRO A 518 14.16 27.35 -86.85
CA PRO A 518 14.01 26.41 -85.75
C PRO A 518 13.75 27.13 -84.43
N VAL A 519 12.86 26.58 -83.63
CA VAL A 519 12.49 27.04 -82.28
C VAL A 519 12.88 25.97 -81.26
N SER A 520 13.38 26.39 -80.10
CA SER A 520 13.56 25.56 -78.91
C SER A 520 13.25 26.39 -77.67
N LEU A 521 12.17 26.05 -76.98
CA LEU A 521 11.71 26.72 -75.76
C LEU A 521 11.57 25.70 -74.64
N ALA A 522 12.41 25.81 -73.62
CA ALA A 522 12.34 24.96 -72.43
C ALA A 522 11.39 25.56 -71.38
N LEU A 523 10.38 24.80 -70.97
CA LEU A 523 9.48 25.20 -69.90
C LEU A 523 10.16 25.10 -68.53
N LYS A 524 10.03 26.14 -67.71
CA LYS A 524 10.61 26.18 -66.36
C LYS A 524 9.55 25.85 -65.32
N ALA A 525 9.53 24.60 -64.87
CA ALA A 525 8.69 24.16 -63.77
C ALA A 525 9.49 24.03 -62.45
N GLY A 526 8.89 24.47 -61.35
CA GLY A 526 9.43 24.39 -59.99
C GLY A 526 8.47 23.66 -59.04
N GLY A 527 8.98 23.20 -57.90
CA GLY A 527 8.17 22.50 -56.90
C GLY A 527 7.45 21.23 -57.40
N GLY A 528 6.38 20.82 -56.73
CA GLY A 528 5.65 19.58 -57.02
C GLY A 528 6.44 18.30 -56.74
N THR A 529 5.74 17.16 -56.77
CA THR A 529 6.28 15.87 -56.34
C THR A 529 6.63 14.95 -57.51
N GLY A 530 7.81 14.33 -57.47
CA GLY A 530 8.14 13.20 -58.35
C GLY A 530 8.27 13.57 -59.83
N THR A 531 8.09 12.58 -60.71
CA THR A 531 8.20 12.78 -62.16
C THR A 531 7.15 13.75 -62.67
N ARG A 532 7.57 14.71 -63.51
CA ARG A 532 6.70 15.70 -64.14
C ARG A 532 6.36 15.28 -65.55
N THR A 533 5.13 15.56 -65.97
CA THR A 533 4.66 15.40 -67.34
C THR A 533 4.14 16.72 -67.87
N PHE A 534 4.50 17.06 -69.10
CA PHE A 534 4.13 18.32 -69.75
C PHE A 534 3.14 18.07 -70.88
N THR A 535 2.13 18.92 -71.00
CA THR A 535 1.16 18.92 -72.11
C THR A 535 0.98 20.34 -72.66
N ALA A 536 0.70 20.43 -73.96
CA ALA A 536 0.40 21.69 -74.63
C ALA A 536 -0.81 21.54 -75.55
N THR A 537 -1.65 22.57 -75.60
CA THR A 537 -2.76 22.67 -76.57
C THR A 537 -2.66 23.96 -77.37
N GLY A 538 -2.98 23.88 -78.67
CA GLY A 538 -2.99 25.04 -79.56
C GLY A 538 -1.61 25.61 -79.91
N LEU A 539 -0.57 24.77 -80.03
CA LEU A 539 0.75 25.23 -80.51
C LEU A 539 0.69 25.65 -81.99
N PRO A 540 1.51 26.63 -82.44
CA PRO A 540 1.67 26.95 -83.86
C PRO A 540 2.01 25.72 -84.71
N SER A 541 1.51 25.70 -85.94
CA SER A 541 1.76 24.61 -86.89
C SER A 541 3.27 24.41 -87.10
N GLY A 542 3.76 23.19 -86.86
CA GLY A 542 5.17 22.81 -86.98
C GLY A 542 5.96 22.83 -85.67
N LEU A 543 5.35 23.21 -84.54
CA LEU A 543 5.91 23.06 -83.19
C LEU A 543 5.29 21.87 -82.45
N ALA A 544 6.08 21.18 -81.64
CA ALA A 544 5.65 20.08 -80.78
C ALA A 544 6.30 20.17 -79.39
N LEU A 545 5.63 19.63 -78.37
CA LEU A 545 6.14 19.53 -77.01
C LEU A 545 6.60 18.10 -76.73
N ASP A 546 7.82 17.96 -76.20
CA ASP A 546 8.26 16.71 -75.57
C ASP A 546 7.73 16.62 -74.13
N SER A 547 6.91 15.59 -73.87
CA SER A 547 6.14 15.49 -72.62
C SER A 547 6.97 15.14 -71.39
N ALA A 548 8.21 14.67 -71.57
CA ALA A 548 9.11 14.28 -70.48
C ALA A 548 10.09 15.43 -70.11
N SER A 549 10.67 16.07 -71.11
CA SER A 549 11.66 17.16 -70.93
C SER A 549 11.03 18.54 -70.80
N GLY A 550 9.78 18.72 -71.25
CA GLY A 550 9.11 20.02 -71.24
C GLY A 550 9.68 21.00 -72.27
N VAL A 551 10.34 20.51 -73.33
CA VAL A 551 10.88 21.35 -74.41
C VAL A 551 9.91 21.39 -75.58
N ILE A 552 9.53 22.61 -75.99
CA ILE A 552 8.78 22.87 -77.23
C ILE A 552 9.80 23.12 -78.34
N SER A 553 9.75 22.33 -79.41
CA SER A 553 10.68 22.47 -80.54
C SER A 553 10.00 22.26 -81.90
N GLY A 554 10.67 22.70 -82.97
CA GLY A 554 10.22 22.52 -84.34
C GLY A 554 10.40 23.77 -85.20
N THR A 555 9.69 23.84 -86.32
CA THR A 555 9.80 24.93 -87.29
C THR A 555 8.40 25.44 -87.63
N PRO A 556 8.03 26.69 -87.25
CA PRO A 556 6.73 27.27 -87.55
C PRO A 556 6.47 27.34 -89.07
N ARG A 557 5.23 27.04 -89.47
CA ARG A 557 4.82 26.96 -90.89
C ARG A 557 3.79 28.00 -91.31
N THR A 558 3.07 28.60 -90.37
CA THR A 558 1.93 29.47 -90.65
C THR A 558 2.09 30.79 -89.91
N TRP A 559 1.91 31.89 -90.63
CA TRP A 559 1.86 33.23 -90.05
C TRP A 559 0.62 33.38 -89.15
N GLY A 560 0.76 34.10 -88.04
CA GLY A 560 -0.39 34.46 -87.20
C GLY A 560 -0.08 34.61 -85.73
N LEU A 561 -1.08 35.09 -85.01
CA LEU A 561 -1.08 35.19 -83.55
C LEU A 561 -1.82 33.98 -82.96
N VAL A 562 -1.09 33.12 -82.24
CA VAL A 562 -1.64 31.86 -81.70
C VAL A 562 -1.57 31.86 -80.19
N ASN A 563 -2.69 31.58 -79.51
CA ASN A 563 -2.72 31.41 -78.06
C ASN A 563 -2.71 29.92 -77.72
N SER A 564 -1.70 29.49 -76.97
CA SER A 564 -1.56 28.11 -76.50
C SER A 564 -1.72 28.03 -74.98
N ARG A 565 -2.02 26.84 -74.46
CA ARG A 565 -1.99 26.54 -73.03
C ARG A 565 -0.93 25.48 -72.76
N LEU A 566 -0.11 25.73 -71.74
CA LEU A 566 0.97 24.85 -71.31
C LEU A 566 0.65 24.35 -69.91
N THR A 567 0.68 23.04 -69.70
CA THR A 567 0.35 22.42 -68.41
C THR A 567 1.48 21.51 -67.94
N VAL A 568 1.86 21.63 -66.67
CA VAL A 568 2.72 20.65 -65.98
C VAL A 568 1.88 19.89 -64.97
N THR A 569 2.04 18.56 -64.94
CA THR A 569 1.43 17.67 -63.94
C THR A 569 2.53 16.93 -63.20
N ASP A 570 2.49 16.93 -61.87
CA ASP A 570 3.42 16.16 -61.05
C ASP A 570 2.89 14.73 -60.74
N ALA A 571 3.69 13.89 -60.10
CA ALA A 571 3.32 12.52 -59.77
C ALA A 571 2.21 12.41 -58.70
N ALA A 572 1.92 13.50 -57.98
CA ALA A 572 0.81 13.60 -57.03
C ALA A 572 -0.49 14.09 -57.71
N GLY A 573 -0.47 14.33 -59.02
CA GLY A 573 -1.62 14.78 -59.79
C GLY A 573 -1.90 16.29 -59.71
N LYS A 574 -1.02 17.09 -59.09
CA LYS A 574 -1.16 18.56 -59.07
C LYS A 574 -0.87 19.11 -60.46
N ARG A 575 -1.65 20.11 -60.88
CA ARG A 575 -1.56 20.72 -62.21
C ARG A 575 -1.42 22.23 -62.14
N VAL A 576 -0.53 22.78 -62.96
CA VAL A 576 -0.43 24.22 -63.22
C VAL A 576 -0.47 24.46 -64.71
N THR A 577 -1.34 25.39 -65.12
CA THR A 577 -1.50 25.78 -66.52
C THR A 577 -1.20 27.26 -66.69
N VAL A 578 -0.33 27.61 -67.64
CA VAL A 578 -0.05 28.99 -68.03
C VAL A 578 -0.41 29.23 -69.50
N PRO A 579 -0.90 30.43 -69.86
CA PRO A 579 -1.05 30.83 -71.26
C PRO A 579 0.31 31.13 -71.88
N VAL A 580 0.39 31.04 -73.22
CA VAL A 580 1.49 31.62 -74.00
C VAL A 580 0.92 32.12 -75.32
N THR A 581 1.35 33.31 -75.74
CA THR A 581 1.00 33.88 -77.04
C THR A 581 2.21 33.78 -77.97
N TRP A 582 1.99 33.29 -79.18
CA TRP A 582 3.00 33.18 -80.23
C TRP A 582 2.69 34.21 -81.32
N SER A 583 3.61 35.13 -81.56
CA SER A 583 3.62 36.03 -82.71
C SER A 583 4.51 35.41 -83.79
N VAL A 584 3.91 34.74 -84.78
CA VAL A 584 4.64 34.09 -85.87
C VAL A 584 4.71 35.02 -87.08
N PHE A 585 5.92 35.47 -87.42
CA PHE A 585 6.18 36.32 -88.59
C PHE A 585 6.81 35.54 -89.74
N SER A 586 6.76 36.12 -90.94
CA SER A 586 7.42 35.57 -92.14
C SER A 586 8.93 35.69 -92.09
#